data_AF-A0A1W6WDJ1-F1
#
_entry.id   AF-A0A1W6WDJ1-F1
#
_cell.length_a   1.000
_cell.length_b   1.000
_cell.length_c   1.000
_cell.angle_alpha   90.00
_cell.angle_beta   90.00
_cell.angle_gamma   90.00
#
_symmetry.space_group_name_H-M   'P 1'
#
loop_
_entity.id
_entity.type
_entity.pdbx_description
1 polymer ?
#
loop_
_entity_poly.entity_id
_entity_poly.type
_entity_poly.pdbx_seq_one_letter_code
_entity_poly.pdbx_strand_id
1 'polypeptide(L)'
;MAEENTPERKSELDEANQLKDEIMQGLQVGEPAERILLKAVHALALMDNDSVSYEEAKRTLIAIYGDTLGQKVPLEIELEEFTKRLKKIKVFYQKAKANESEEPDTLARALNSIRAHERRIDYLKDRLSKQKSKKN
;
A
#
# COMPACT_ATOMS: atom_id res chain seq x y z
N MET A 1 -22.40 -14.43 -19.49
CA MET A 1 -22.93 -13.07 -19.32
C MET A 1 -23.75 -12.95 -18.02
N ALA A 2 -23.25 -13.47 -16.89
CA ALA A 2 -23.99 -13.46 -15.61
C ALA A 2 -23.19 -12.86 -14.44
N GLU A 3 -21.91 -12.52 -14.63
CA GLU A 3 -21.04 -12.01 -13.57
C GLU A 3 -21.08 -10.48 -13.40
N GLU A 4 -21.68 -9.73 -14.34
CA GLU A 4 -21.71 -8.26 -14.29
C GLU A 4 -22.68 -7.64 -13.27
N ASN A 5 -23.57 -8.43 -12.64
CA ASN A 5 -24.65 -7.90 -11.80
C ASN A 5 -24.56 -8.21 -10.31
N THR A 6 -23.46 -8.81 -9.84
CA THR A 6 -23.22 -8.96 -8.40
C THR A 6 -23.02 -7.60 -7.73
N PRO A 7 -23.55 -7.36 -6.53
CA PRO A 7 -23.40 -6.08 -5.82
C PRO A 7 -21.94 -5.71 -5.56
N GLU A 8 -21.08 -6.72 -5.37
CA GLU A 8 -19.62 -6.56 -5.22
C GLU A 8 -18.99 -5.94 -6.47
N ARG A 9 -19.31 -6.48 -7.65
CA ARG A 9 -18.83 -5.95 -8.94
C ARG A 9 -19.26 -4.51 -9.19
N LYS A 10 -20.47 -4.13 -8.79
CA LYS A 10 -20.94 -2.73 -8.87
C LYS A 10 -20.11 -1.81 -7.97
N SER A 11 -19.83 -2.24 -6.74
CA SER A 11 -18.99 -1.49 -5.82
C SER A 11 -17.56 -1.31 -6.36
N GLU A 12 -16.97 -2.33 -6.99
CA GLU A 12 -15.64 -2.24 -7.61
C GLU A 12 -15.62 -1.26 -8.80
N LEU A 13 -16.67 -1.24 -9.62
CA LEU A 13 -16.81 -0.29 -10.72
C LEU A 13 -17.01 1.15 -10.23
N ASP A 14 -17.77 1.32 -9.14
CA ASP A 14 -17.93 2.62 -8.49
C ASP A 14 -16.61 3.13 -7.91
N GLU A 15 -15.82 2.26 -7.26
CA GLU A 15 -14.46 2.57 -6.79
C GLU A 15 -13.55 2.94 -7.97
N ALA A 16 -13.61 2.21 -9.08
CA ALA A 16 -12.83 2.52 -10.27
C ALA A 16 -13.20 3.89 -10.86
N ASN A 17 -14.47 4.29 -10.83
CA ASN A 17 -14.90 5.62 -11.24
C ASN A 17 -14.43 6.70 -10.28
N GLN A 18 -14.48 6.46 -8.96
CA GLN A 18 -13.91 7.37 -7.98
C GLN A 18 -12.40 7.58 -8.20
N LEU A 19 -11.65 6.50 -8.48
CA LEU A 19 -10.22 6.59 -8.78
C LEU A 19 -9.94 7.44 -10.02
N LYS A 20 -10.80 7.43 -11.05
CA LYS A 20 -10.68 8.32 -12.21
C LYS A 20 -10.82 9.79 -11.82
N ASP A 21 -11.76 10.12 -10.95
CA ASP A 21 -11.91 11.48 -10.44
C ASP A 21 -10.70 11.90 -9.60
N GLU A 22 -10.20 11.01 -8.74
CA GLU A 22 -9.00 11.24 -7.94
C GLU A 22 -7.73 11.42 -8.79
N ILE A 23 -7.64 10.77 -9.95
CA ILE A 23 -6.56 10.97 -10.92
C ILE A 23 -6.63 12.40 -11.50
N MET A 24 -7.81 12.83 -11.93
CA MET A 24 -7.99 14.17 -12.50
C MET A 24 -7.71 15.26 -11.46
N GLN A 25 -8.15 15.07 -10.22
CA GLN A 25 -7.82 15.96 -9.11
C GLN A 25 -6.32 15.95 -8.79
N GLY A 26 -5.69 14.77 -8.75
CA GLY A 26 -4.25 14.60 -8.53
C GLY A 26 -3.42 15.38 -9.55
N LEU A 27 -3.82 15.33 -10.84
CA LEU A 27 -3.20 16.11 -11.90
C LEU A 27 -3.33 17.62 -11.66
N GLN A 28 -4.49 18.11 -11.21
CA GLN A 28 -4.72 19.53 -10.94
C GLN A 28 -3.86 20.07 -9.79
N VAL A 29 -3.64 19.26 -8.74
CA VAL A 29 -2.87 19.67 -7.56
C VAL A 29 -1.37 19.37 -7.65
N GLY A 30 -0.92 18.76 -8.75
CA GLY A 30 0.49 18.39 -8.94
C GLY A 30 0.93 17.21 -8.08
N GLU A 31 0.07 16.21 -7.88
CA GLU A 31 0.44 14.96 -7.21
C GLU A 31 1.59 14.25 -7.98
N PRO A 32 2.54 13.61 -7.28
CA PRO A 32 3.59 12.84 -7.94
C PRO A 32 3.06 11.80 -8.94
N ALA A 33 3.67 11.75 -10.12
CA ALA A 33 3.22 10.92 -11.23
C ALA A 33 3.14 9.43 -10.86
N GLU A 34 4.01 8.94 -9.98
CA GLU A 34 4.02 7.55 -9.52
C GLU A 34 2.75 7.20 -8.73
N ARG A 35 2.20 8.16 -7.96
CA ARG A 35 0.94 7.95 -7.22
C ARG A 35 -0.25 7.95 -8.17
N ILE A 36 -0.26 8.88 -9.12
CA ILE A 36 -1.28 8.96 -10.16
C ILE A 36 -1.27 7.67 -11.01
N LEU A 37 -0.09 7.17 -11.37
CA LEU A 37 0.07 5.93 -12.10
C LEU A 37 -0.51 4.74 -11.33
N LEU A 38 -0.22 4.61 -10.03
CA LEU A 38 -0.80 3.53 -9.23
C LEU A 38 -2.33 3.61 -9.15
N LYS A 39 -2.90 4.82 -9.02
CA LYS A 39 -4.36 5.00 -9.07
C LYS A 39 -4.94 4.57 -10.42
N ALA A 40 -4.26 4.92 -11.52
CA ALA A 40 -4.68 4.53 -12.86
C ALA A 40 -4.64 3.01 -13.07
N VAL A 41 -3.55 2.35 -12.66
CA VAL A 41 -3.44 0.89 -12.73
C VAL A 41 -4.49 0.23 -11.85
N HIS A 42 -4.78 0.78 -10.66
CA HIS A 42 -5.82 0.25 -9.79
C HIS A 42 -7.21 0.35 -10.43
N ALA A 43 -7.54 1.51 -11.02
CA ALA A 43 -8.81 1.70 -11.71
C ALA A 43 -8.97 0.72 -12.90
N LEU A 44 -7.91 0.51 -13.67
CA LEU A 44 -7.92 -0.46 -14.78
C LEU A 44 -8.10 -1.90 -14.27
N ALA A 45 -7.35 -2.27 -13.23
CA ALA A 45 -7.46 -3.60 -12.63
C ALA A 45 -8.88 -3.88 -12.12
N LEU A 46 -9.50 -2.91 -11.43
CA LEU A 46 -10.90 -3.01 -11.02
C LEU A 46 -11.85 -3.09 -12.23
N MET A 47 -11.63 -2.34 -13.30
CA MET A 47 -12.47 -2.40 -14.51
C MET A 47 -12.38 -3.74 -15.25
N ASP A 48 -11.19 -4.35 -15.27
CA ASP A 48 -10.93 -5.62 -15.95
C ASP A 48 -11.17 -6.85 -15.06
N ASN A 49 -11.61 -6.65 -13.82
CA ASN A 49 -11.77 -7.71 -12.81
C ASN A 49 -10.46 -8.46 -12.52
N ASP A 50 -9.35 -7.71 -12.54
CA ASP A 50 -8.00 -8.20 -12.28
C ASP A 50 -7.58 -7.86 -10.85
N SER A 51 -7.27 -8.90 -10.07
CA SER A 51 -6.84 -8.77 -8.68
C SER A 51 -5.31 -8.75 -8.50
N VAL A 52 -4.55 -8.93 -9.58
CA VAL A 52 -3.09 -9.16 -9.55
C VAL A 52 -2.31 -7.95 -10.06
N SER A 53 -2.73 -7.35 -11.17
CA SER A 53 -1.94 -6.31 -11.85
C SER A 53 -1.60 -5.11 -10.96
N TYR A 54 -2.53 -4.67 -10.12
CA TYR A 54 -2.28 -3.55 -9.20
C TYR A 54 -1.15 -3.87 -8.20
N GLU A 55 -1.23 -5.03 -7.56
CA GLU A 55 -0.24 -5.46 -6.57
C GLU A 55 1.13 -5.69 -7.20
N GLU A 56 1.17 -6.27 -8.41
CA GLU A 56 2.42 -6.48 -9.15
C GLU A 56 3.05 -5.15 -9.62
N ALA A 57 2.24 -4.24 -10.17
CA ALA A 57 2.71 -2.93 -10.57
C ALA A 57 3.29 -2.14 -9.39
N LYS A 58 2.63 -2.20 -8.24
CA LYS A 58 3.09 -1.55 -7.01
C LYS A 58 4.40 -2.14 -6.48
N ARG A 59 4.51 -3.48 -6.44
CA ARG A 59 5.76 -4.16 -6.07
C ARG A 59 6.90 -3.79 -7.00
N THR A 60 6.63 -3.75 -8.30
CA THR A 60 7.62 -3.38 -9.32
C THR A 60 8.06 -1.93 -9.20
N LEU A 61 7.12 -1.01 -9.00
CA LEU A 61 7.41 0.41 -8.74
C LEU A 61 8.34 0.56 -7.53
N ILE A 62 8.04 -0.12 -6.43
CA ILE A 62 8.86 -0.08 -5.22
C ILE A 62 10.24 -0.70 -5.47
N ALA A 63 10.33 -1.90 -6.05
CA ALA A 63 11.60 -2.61 -6.22
C ALA A 63 12.56 -1.89 -7.19
N ILE A 64 12.05 -1.40 -8.31
CA ILE A 64 12.87 -0.76 -9.34
C ILE A 64 13.08 0.71 -9.01
N TYR A 65 12.01 1.49 -8.91
CA TYR A 65 12.12 2.94 -8.76
C TYR A 65 12.49 3.32 -7.32
N GLY A 66 11.93 2.64 -6.33
CA GLY A 66 12.28 2.85 -4.93
C GLY A 66 13.64 2.25 -4.57
N ASP A 67 13.74 0.92 -4.54
CA ASP A 67 14.89 0.22 -3.98
C ASP A 67 16.14 0.36 -4.86
N THR A 68 16.02 0.15 -6.17
CA THR A 68 17.17 0.18 -7.09
C THR A 68 17.59 1.60 -7.44
N LEU A 69 16.65 2.45 -7.89
CA LEU A 69 16.96 3.81 -8.34
C LEU A 69 17.00 4.84 -7.21
N GLY A 70 16.46 4.52 -6.04
CA GLY A 70 16.44 5.47 -4.93
C GLY A 70 15.59 6.69 -5.23
N GLN A 71 14.43 6.50 -5.85
CA GLN A 71 13.44 7.58 -5.96
C GLN A 71 12.66 7.71 -4.66
N LYS A 72 12.32 8.94 -4.31
CA LYS A 72 11.70 9.27 -3.02
C LYS A 72 10.25 8.78 -2.93
N VAL A 73 9.48 9.03 -3.98
CA VAL A 73 8.02 8.82 -3.99
C VAL A 73 7.66 7.34 -3.79
N PRO A 74 8.27 6.36 -4.48
CA PRO A 74 7.99 4.94 -4.23
C PRO A 74 8.31 4.50 -2.80
N LEU A 75 9.40 5.00 -2.21
CA LEU A 75 9.77 4.69 -0.83
C LEU A 75 8.80 5.29 0.19
N GLU A 76 8.27 6.50 -0.08
CA GLU A 76 7.23 7.14 0.73
C GLU A 76 5.91 6.36 0.65
N ILE A 77 5.52 5.89 -0.54
CA ILE A 77 4.34 5.05 -0.73
C ILE A 77 4.44 3.78 0.13
N GLU A 78 5.58 3.08 0.06
CA GLU A 78 5.80 1.87 0.86
C GLU A 78 5.79 2.16 2.36
N LEU A 79 6.41 3.27 2.78
CA LEU A 79 6.47 3.67 4.18
C LEU A 79 5.07 3.92 4.77
N GLU A 80 4.21 4.64 4.05
CA GLU A 80 2.83 4.91 4.47
C GLU A 80 2.04 3.62 4.64
N GLU A 81 2.17 2.68 3.71
CA GLU A 81 1.49 1.38 3.76
C GLU A 81 1.95 0.53 4.94
N PHE A 82 3.26 0.35 5.08
CA PHE A 82 3.82 -0.44 6.18
C PHE A 82 3.45 0.17 7.53
N THR A 83 3.41 1.50 7.64
CA THR A 83 2.99 2.20 8.85
C THR A 83 1.51 1.94 9.17
N LYS A 84 0.62 2.03 8.16
CA LYS A 84 -0.82 1.73 8.32
C LYS A 84 -1.02 0.27 8.73
N ARG A 85 -0.33 -0.67 8.09
CA ARG A 85 -0.43 -2.11 8.38
C ARG A 85 0.12 -2.44 9.76
N LEU A 86 1.27 -1.87 10.14
CA LEU A 86 1.84 -2.03 11.48
C LEU A 86 0.87 -1.56 12.57
N LYS A 87 0.22 -0.41 12.37
CA LYS A 87 -0.79 0.10 13.32
C LYS A 87 -1.93 -0.90 13.49
N LYS A 88 -2.47 -1.46 12.39
CA LYS A 88 -3.53 -2.48 12.44
C LYS A 88 -3.08 -3.73 13.21
N ILE A 89 -1.88 -4.25 12.92
CA ILE A 89 -1.35 -5.45 13.58
C ILE A 89 -1.09 -5.20 15.08
N LYS A 90 -0.58 -4.02 15.45
CA LYS A 90 -0.39 -3.64 16.87
C LYS A 90 -1.71 -3.59 17.63
N VAL A 91 -2.74 -2.99 17.03
CA VAL A 91 -4.08 -2.95 17.63
C VAL A 91 -4.65 -4.36 17.79
N PHE A 92 -4.54 -5.21 16.76
CA PHE A 92 -4.95 -6.61 16.84
C PHE A 92 -4.23 -7.34 17.98
N TYR A 93 -2.89 -7.29 18.00
CA TYR A 93 -2.08 -7.95 19.02
C TYR A 93 -2.42 -7.50 20.44
N GLN A 94 -2.61 -6.19 20.66
CA GLN A 94 -2.98 -5.67 21.97
C GLN A 94 -4.36 -6.17 22.43
N LYS A 95 -5.36 -6.16 21.55
CA LYS A 95 -6.70 -6.66 21.86
C LYS A 95 -6.70 -8.16 22.13
N ALA A 96 -6.05 -8.93 21.25
CA ALA A 96 -5.92 -10.38 21.36
C ALA A 96 -5.23 -10.80 22.66
N LYS A 97 -4.15 -10.10 23.02
CA LYS A 97 -3.42 -10.34 24.27
C LYS A 97 -4.22 -9.94 25.51
N ALA A 98 -4.95 -8.83 25.46
CA ALA A 98 -5.72 -8.34 26.62
C ALA A 98 -6.94 -9.21 26.92
N ASN A 99 -7.55 -9.81 25.89
CA ASN A 99 -8.77 -10.62 26.01
C ASN A 99 -8.47 -12.13 26.07
N GLU A 100 -7.19 -12.54 26.06
CA GLU A 100 -6.77 -13.94 25.90
C GLU A 100 -7.53 -14.66 24.76
N SER A 101 -7.86 -13.92 23.69
CA SER A 101 -8.84 -14.36 22.70
C SER A 101 -8.23 -15.12 21.52
N GLU A 102 -6.91 -15.32 21.54
CA GLU A 102 -6.15 -15.91 20.44
C GLU A 102 -5.11 -16.88 20.96
N GLU A 103 -4.85 -17.92 20.17
CA GLU A 103 -3.84 -18.93 20.48
C GLU A 103 -2.43 -18.31 20.57
N PRO A 104 -1.54 -18.87 21.43
CA PRO A 104 -0.16 -18.40 21.57
C PRO A 104 0.61 -18.34 20.25
N ASP A 105 0.36 -19.27 19.33
CA ASP A 105 0.98 -19.27 17.99
C ASP A 105 0.53 -18.07 17.14
N THR A 106 -0.76 -17.74 17.16
CA THR A 106 -1.30 -16.56 16.46
C THR A 106 -0.66 -15.27 16.97
N LEU A 107 -0.51 -15.15 18.29
CA LEU A 107 0.18 -14.01 18.92
C LEU A 107 1.66 -13.94 18.53
N ALA A 108 2.35 -15.09 18.45
CA ALA A 108 3.74 -15.17 18.01
C ALA A 108 3.90 -14.74 16.54
N ARG A 109 3.01 -15.18 15.65
CA ARG A 109 2.97 -14.74 14.24
C ARG A 109 2.72 -13.24 14.12
N ALA A 110 1.80 -12.69 14.91
CA ALA A 110 1.54 -11.25 14.95
C ALA A 110 2.78 -10.46 15.39
N LEU A 111 3.48 -10.91 16.44
CA LEU A 111 4.75 -10.30 16.89
C LEU A 111 5.85 -10.35 15.82
N ASN A 112 6.00 -11.49 15.13
CA ASN A 112 6.97 -11.62 14.04
C ASN A 112 6.65 -10.65 12.89
N SER A 113 5.36 -10.51 12.57
CA SER A 113 4.89 -9.54 11.57
C SER A 113 5.18 -8.11 12.01
N ILE A 114 4.90 -7.74 13.27
CA ILE A 114 5.23 -6.42 13.84
C ILE A 114 6.72 -6.12 13.65
N ARG A 115 7.60 -7.04 14.07
CA ARG A 115 9.05 -6.88 13.95
C ARG A 115 9.51 -6.73 12.51
N ALA A 116 8.92 -7.50 11.58
CA ALA A 116 9.25 -7.39 10.15
C ALA A 116 8.87 -6.02 9.58
N HIS A 117 7.68 -5.52 9.92
CA HIS A 117 7.23 -4.21 9.45
C HIS A 117 8.03 -3.07 10.09
N GLU A 118 8.38 -3.16 11.38
CA GLU A 118 9.26 -2.18 12.04
C GLU A 118 10.62 -2.09 11.35
N ARG A 119 11.27 -3.23 11.10
CA ARG A 119 12.55 -3.25 10.36
C ARG A 119 12.45 -2.62 8.97
N ARG A 120 11.36 -2.89 8.23
CA ARG A 120 11.18 -2.29 6.89
C ARG A 120 10.94 -0.78 6.99
N ILE A 121 10.14 -0.32 7.95
CA ILE A 121 9.92 1.12 8.20
C ILE A 121 11.23 1.83 8.54
N ASP A 122 12.05 1.25 9.40
CA ASP A 122 13.34 1.85 9.78
C ASP A 122 14.30 1.94 8.60
N TYR A 123 14.36 0.88 7.78
CA TYR A 123 15.09 0.88 6.51
C TYR A 123 14.63 2.01 5.57
N LEU A 124 13.32 2.17 5.39
CA LEU A 124 12.75 3.21 4.53
C LEU A 124 13.05 4.62 5.05
N LYS A 125 12.96 4.83 6.37
CA LYS A 125 13.30 6.12 7.00
C LYS A 125 14.78 6.47 6.83
N ASP A 126 15.68 5.51 7.02
CA ASP A 126 17.12 5.69 6.82
C ASP A 126 17.45 6.04 5.35
N ARG A 127 16.82 5.35 4.40
CA ARG A 127 16.99 5.69 2.98
C ARG A 127 16.49 7.08 2.63
N LEU A 128 15.30 7.43 3.11
CA LEU A 128 14.71 8.76 2.88
C LEU A 128 15.54 9.87 3.53
N SER A 129 16.19 9.62 4.68
CA SER A 129 17.07 10.60 5.33
C SER A 129 18.37 10.80 4.54
N LYS A 130 18.98 9.73 4.04
CA LYS A 130 20.19 9.78 3.18
C LYS A 130 19.96 10.48 1.84
N GLN A 131 18.75 10.43 1.29
CA GLN A 131 18.40 11.22 0.11
C GLN A 131 18.33 12.73 0.39
N LYS A 132 17.86 13.12 1.58
CA LYS A 132 17.84 14.53 1.97
C LYS A 132 19.26 15.09 2.14
N SER A 133 20.20 14.30 2.67
CA SER A 133 21.59 14.74 2.86
C SER A 133 22.40 14.85 1.56
N LYS A 134 22.02 14.14 0.49
CA LYS A 134 22.68 14.22 -0.83
C LYS A 134 22.31 15.47 -1.64
N LYS A 135 21.27 16.20 -1.22
CA LYS A 135 20.75 17.38 -1.91
C LYS A 135 21.29 18.70 -1.33
N ASN A 136 22.11 18.62 -0.28
CA ASN A 136 22.85 19.72 0.34
C ASN A 136 24.34 19.59 -0.01
#